data_AF-A0A7Y3NDK6-F1
#
_entry.id   AF-A0A7Y3NDK6-F1
#
_cell.length_a   1.000
_cell.length_b   1.000
_cell.length_c   1.000
_cell.angle_alpha   90.00
_cell.angle_beta   90.00
_cell.angle_gamma   90.00
#
_symmetry.space_group_name_H-M   'P 1'
#
loop_
_entity.id
_entity.type
_entity.pdbx_description
1 polymer ?
#
loop_
_entity_poly.entity_id
_entity_poly.type
_entity_poly.pdbx_seq_one_letter_code
_entity_poly.pdbx_strand_id
1 'polypeptide(L)'
;MRSIRSALRCAALCLAGLCLSANLSARAGVVDAPGADLRVSLITYGPGDIYWERFGHDAIQIRDRVSGQSVDFNYGVFDFNERGFLWNFARGYMHYMIDVERSDLDEGDYVASGRSVTLQRLALTPAQAVSLRTYLLWNLRPQNVVYNYNYLTNNCATRVRDALDRALGGALRKDLTARPAAMTYRQQIVRLMSAQPALMLALDLALGPMADRPLSAWQESFLPMVLKRDMRGVMVPDGHGGQKPLVSMERRISAGSLTPPPKTPPNLDWPLGIAGIALGGAIVLTRRRLPTLSASLATAYVIAAGFVGVVLLALWTLTIHRVAWNNA
;
A
#
# COMPACT_ATOMS: atom_id res chain seq x y z
N MET A 1 71.98 15.13 -18.05
CA MET A 1 70.81 16.05 -18.08
C MET A 1 69.66 15.64 -19.02
N ARG A 2 69.88 14.92 -20.13
CA ARG A 2 68.78 14.47 -21.03
C ARG A 2 67.86 13.38 -20.43
N SER A 3 68.41 12.47 -19.62
CA SER A 3 67.67 11.36 -19.00
C SER A 3 66.65 11.76 -17.93
N ILE A 4 66.84 12.90 -17.26
CA ILE A 4 65.92 13.37 -16.20
C ILE A 4 64.71 14.07 -16.83
N ARG A 5 64.90 14.75 -17.97
CA ARG A 5 63.83 15.42 -18.71
C ARG A 5 62.88 14.43 -19.41
N SER A 6 63.34 13.25 -19.79
CA SER A 6 62.48 12.19 -20.34
C SER A 6 61.65 11.50 -19.27
N ALA A 7 62.25 11.22 -18.09
CA ALA A 7 61.55 10.65 -16.95
C ALA A 7 60.44 11.58 -16.43
N LEU A 8 60.70 12.89 -16.34
CA LEU A 8 59.70 13.89 -15.94
C LEU A 8 58.56 14.05 -16.96
N ARG A 9 58.83 13.89 -18.26
CA ARG A 9 57.79 13.91 -19.31
C ARG A 9 56.91 12.66 -19.29
N CYS A 10 57.49 11.47 -19.06
CA CYS A 10 56.72 10.24 -18.87
C CYS A 10 55.89 10.30 -17.58
N ALA A 11 56.43 10.81 -16.48
CA ALA A 11 55.68 10.99 -15.24
C ALA A 11 54.52 11.99 -15.39
N ALA A 12 54.72 13.09 -16.12
CA ALA A 12 53.66 14.08 -16.40
C ALA A 12 52.58 13.52 -17.35
N LEU A 13 52.95 12.71 -18.34
CA LEU A 13 52.00 12.02 -19.24
C LEU A 13 51.23 10.91 -18.52
N CYS A 14 51.86 10.18 -17.58
CA CYS A 14 51.19 9.21 -16.72
C CYS A 14 50.25 9.88 -15.71
N LEU A 15 50.63 11.02 -15.11
CA LEU A 15 49.72 11.79 -14.25
C LEU A 15 48.55 12.40 -15.03
N ALA A 16 48.78 12.92 -16.24
CA ALA A 16 47.71 13.42 -17.11
C ALA A 16 46.76 12.29 -17.55
N GLY A 17 47.29 11.09 -17.83
CA GLY A 17 46.51 9.88 -18.09
C GLY A 17 45.69 9.42 -16.88
N LEU A 18 46.28 9.44 -15.67
CA LEU A 18 45.57 9.10 -14.43
C LEU A 18 44.45 10.11 -14.10
N CYS A 19 44.69 11.41 -14.33
CA CYS A 19 43.67 12.45 -14.14
C CYS A 19 42.55 12.41 -15.22
N LEU A 20 42.84 11.97 -16.45
CA LEU A 20 41.81 11.71 -17.46
C LEU A 20 41.01 10.43 -17.15
N SER A 21 41.62 9.39 -16.57
CA SER A 21 40.90 8.20 -16.11
C SER A 21 40.15 8.40 -14.79
N ALA A 22 40.54 9.37 -13.95
CA ALA A 22 39.78 9.74 -12.75
C ALA A 22 38.46 10.49 -13.07
N ASN A 23 38.26 10.87 -14.34
CA ASN A 23 36.97 11.30 -14.89
C ASN A 23 36.21 10.13 -15.55
N LEU A 24 36.53 8.87 -15.22
CA LEU A 24 35.58 7.77 -15.31
C LEU A 24 34.37 8.23 -14.50
N SER A 25 33.33 8.67 -15.21
CA SER A 25 32.09 9.22 -14.68
C SER A 25 31.78 8.58 -13.34
N ALA A 26 31.70 9.39 -12.27
CA ALA A 26 30.82 9.06 -11.17
C ALA A 26 29.50 8.69 -11.85
N ARG A 27 29.21 7.38 -11.94
CA ARG A 27 28.03 6.91 -12.65
C ARG A 27 26.88 7.47 -11.84
N ALA A 28 26.25 8.52 -12.35
CA ALA A 28 25.07 9.08 -11.74
C ALA A 28 24.12 7.91 -11.50
N GLY A 29 23.80 7.67 -10.23
CA GLY A 29 22.84 6.67 -9.84
C GLY A 29 21.44 7.26 -9.92
N VAL A 30 20.46 6.53 -9.40
CA VAL A 30 19.08 7.04 -9.29
C VAL A 30 19.06 8.42 -8.62
N VAL A 31 19.92 8.66 -7.64
CA VAL A 31 19.98 9.88 -6.82
C VAL A 31 20.22 11.15 -7.65
N ASP A 32 21.12 11.10 -8.62
CA ASP A 32 21.66 12.26 -9.33
C ASP A 32 21.44 12.22 -10.86
N ALA A 33 20.92 11.12 -11.41
CA ALA A 33 20.65 10.99 -12.85
C ALA A 33 19.76 12.13 -13.42
N PRO A 34 20.02 12.62 -14.64
CA PRO A 34 19.15 13.57 -15.31
C PRO A 34 17.71 13.04 -15.48
N GLY A 35 16.71 13.93 -15.43
CA GLY A 35 15.30 13.53 -15.56
C GLY A 35 14.97 12.78 -16.84
N ALA A 36 15.69 13.03 -17.93
CA ALA A 36 15.50 12.35 -19.21
C ALA A 36 15.94 10.88 -19.18
N ASP A 37 16.82 10.54 -18.24
CA ASP A 37 17.37 9.20 -18.07
C ASP A 37 16.56 8.38 -17.05
N LEU A 38 15.71 9.04 -16.26
CA LEU A 38 14.85 8.39 -15.29
C LEU A 38 13.60 7.77 -15.95
N ARG A 39 13.32 6.52 -15.56
CA ARG A 39 12.02 5.86 -15.76
C ARG A 39 11.34 5.69 -14.42
N VAL A 40 10.08 6.09 -14.37
CA VAL A 40 9.23 5.93 -13.18
C VAL A 40 8.16 4.88 -13.48
N SER A 41 7.95 3.97 -12.55
CA SER A 41 6.86 2.98 -12.63
C SER A 41 6.14 2.85 -11.29
N LEU A 42 4.83 2.60 -11.35
CA LEU A 42 4.11 2.03 -10.21
C LEU A 42 4.38 0.51 -10.22
N ILE A 43 4.85 -0.02 -9.10
CA ILE A 43 4.92 -1.46 -8.86
C ILE A 43 3.79 -1.80 -7.91
N THR A 44 2.98 -2.80 -8.29
CA THR A 44 1.88 -3.29 -7.46
C THR A 44 2.09 -4.77 -7.17
N TYR A 45 2.20 -5.05 -5.88
CA TYR A 45 2.29 -6.38 -5.30
C TYR A 45 0.89 -6.84 -4.91
N GLY A 46 0.45 -7.96 -5.47
CA GLY A 46 -0.86 -8.56 -5.16
C GLY A 46 -0.98 -9.02 -3.71
N PRO A 47 -2.19 -9.40 -3.26
CA PRO A 47 -2.41 -9.95 -1.92
C PRO A 47 -1.51 -11.15 -1.59
N GLY A 48 -1.05 -11.21 -0.33
CA GLY A 48 -0.36 -12.36 0.25
C GLY A 48 -1.28 -13.30 1.03
N ASP A 49 -0.69 -14.30 1.69
CA ASP A 49 -1.42 -15.30 2.47
C ASP A 49 -1.65 -14.90 3.93
N ILE A 50 -0.74 -14.10 4.48
CA ILE A 50 -0.80 -13.66 5.87
C ILE A 50 -1.73 -12.45 5.98
N TYR A 51 -2.41 -12.29 7.13
CA TYR A 51 -3.51 -11.32 7.29
C TYR A 51 -3.14 -9.87 6.95
N TRP A 52 -1.94 -9.41 7.29
CA TRP A 52 -1.48 -8.05 6.96
C TRP A 52 -1.12 -7.87 5.48
N GLU A 53 -0.93 -8.94 4.72
CA GLU A 53 -0.52 -8.90 3.30
C GLU A 53 -1.72 -8.97 2.34
N ARG A 54 -2.90 -9.30 2.85
CA ARG A 54 -4.12 -9.56 2.05
C ARG A 54 -4.60 -8.36 1.24
N PHE A 55 -4.16 -7.16 1.59
CA PHE A 55 -4.53 -5.93 0.89
C PHE A 55 -3.59 -5.59 -0.28
N GLY A 56 -2.46 -6.30 -0.40
CA GLY A 56 -1.42 -6.00 -1.37
C GLY A 56 -0.44 -4.95 -0.87
N HIS A 57 0.48 -4.52 -1.74
CA HIS A 57 1.41 -3.43 -1.47
C HIS A 57 1.75 -2.68 -2.76
N ASP A 58 2.18 -1.43 -2.66
CA ASP A 58 2.63 -0.61 -3.78
C ASP A 58 4.00 0.00 -3.51
N ALA A 59 4.77 0.18 -4.57
CA ALA A 59 6.01 0.94 -4.55
C ALA A 59 6.14 1.83 -5.80
N ILE A 60 6.95 2.88 -5.70
CA ILE A 60 7.39 3.67 -6.85
C ILE A 60 8.78 3.22 -7.24
N GLN A 61 8.91 2.61 -8.41
CA GLN A 61 10.21 2.31 -8.98
C GLN A 61 10.78 3.54 -9.65
N ILE A 62 12.03 3.88 -9.33
CA ILE A 62 12.86 4.77 -10.14
C ILE A 62 14.03 4.00 -10.70
N ARG A 63 14.13 3.99 -12.03
CA ARG A 63 15.22 3.36 -12.78
C ARG A 63 15.98 4.39 -13.59
N ASP A 64 17.29 4.47 -13.39
CA ASP A 64 18.17 5.17 -14.31
C ASP A 64 18.53 4.27 -15.49
N ARG A 65 18.27 4.75 -16.70
CA ARG A 65 18.53 4.03 -17.95
C ARG A 65 20.01 3.99 -18.34
N VAL A 66 20.83 4.89 -17.82
CA VAL A 66 22.26 4.98 -18.17
C VAL A 66 23.07 4.03 -17.30
N SER A 67 22.94 4.12 -15.98
CA SER A 67 23.62 3.18 -15.06
C SER A 67 22.94 1.80 -15.00
N GLY A 68 21.65 1.72 -15.34
CA GLY A 68 20.83 0.51 -15.19
C GLY A 68 20.29 0.30 -13.78
N GLN A 69 20.70 1.12 -12.81
CA GLN A 69 20.27 1.03 -11.42
C GLN A 69 18.75 1.24 -11.31
N SER A 70 18.09 0.43 -10.48
CA SER A 70 16.69 0.61 -10.12
C SER A 70 16.47 0.38 -8.65
N VAL A 71 15.68 1.24 -8.04
CA VAL A 71 15.25 1.12 -6.64
C VAL A 71 13.75 1.35 -6.55
N ASP A 72 13.13 0.67 -5.60
CA ASP A 72 11.70 0.75 -5.30
C ASP A 72 11.54 1.50 -3.97
N PHE A 73 10.81 2.61 -4.02
CA PHE A 73 10.43 3.37 -2.84
C PHE A 73 9.06 2.90 -2.38
N ASN A 74 9.02 2.29 -1.20
CA ASN A 74 7.80 1.74 -0.64
C ASN A 74 7.47 2.40 0.70
N TYR A 75 6.18 2.44 1.06
CA TYR A 75 5.70 3.03 2.30
C TYR A 75 4.98 1.94 3.08
N GLY A 76 5.51 1.47 4.20
CA GLY A 76 4.94 0.24 4.77
C GLY A 76 5.72 -0.43 5.88
N VAL A 77 6.96 0.01 6.10
CA VAL A 77 7.84 -0.60 7.09
C VAL A 77 7.52 -0.03 8.47
N PHE A 78 7.51 -0.86 9.50
CA PHE A 78 7.26 -0.44 10.87
C PHE A 78 8.24 -1.12 11.83
N ASP A 79 8.47 -0.50 12.98
CA ASP A 79 9.38 -1.02 14.00
C ASP A 79 8.61 -1.75 15.11
N PHE A 80 8.74 -3.08 15.16
CA PHE A 80 8.16 -3.89 16.24
C PHE A 80 8.77 -3.59 17.61
N ASN A 81 9.96 -3.00 17.67
CA ASN A 81 10.66 -2.65 18.90
C ASN A 81 10.31 -1.24 19.40
N GLU A 82 9.38 -0.54 18.75
CA GLU A 82 8.91 0.74 19.23
C GLU A 82 8.40 0.61 20.68
N ARG A 83 8.83 1.53 21.55
CA ARG A 83 8.43 1.51 22.95
C ARG A 83 6.91 1.60 23.07
N GLY A 84 6.30 0.55 23.62
CA GLY A 84 4.85 0.48 23.78
C GLY A 84 4.10 0.10 22.51
N PHE A 85 4.76 -0.53 21.52
CA PHE A 85 4.17 -0.98 20.26
C PHE A 85 2.78 -1.60 20.42
N LEU A 86 2.63 -2.60 21.31
CA LEU A 86 1.33 -3.27 21.55
C LEU A 86 0.24 -2.31 22.05
N TRP A 87 0.60 -1.38 22.93
CA TRP A 87 -0.33 -0.40 23.48
C TRP A 87 -0.70 0.69 22.46
N ASN A 88 0.26 1.08 21.64
CA ASN A 88 0.07 2.00 20.52
C ASN A 88 -0.82 1.36 19.45
N PHE A 89 -0.60 0.09 19.12
CA PHE A 89 -1.40 -0.69 18.20
C PHE A 89 -2.86 -0.79 18.68
N ALA A 90 -3.07 -1.18 19.94
CA ALA A 90 -4.41 -1.28 20.51
C ALA A 90 -5.18 0.06 20.47
N ARG A 91 -4.48 1.18 20.69
CA ARG A 91 -5.07 2.53 20.61
C ARG A 91 -5.18 3.09 19.19
N GLY A 92 -4.58 2.44 18.20
CA GLY A 92 -4.56 2.86 16.80
C GLY A 92 -3.46 3.85 16.42
N TYR A 93 -2.51 4.14 17.31
CA TYR A 93 -1.37 5.03 17.06
C TYR A 93 -0.23 4.28 16.38
N MET A 94 -0.22 4.20 15.06
CA MET A 94 0.80 3.45 14.34
C MET A 94 1.77 4.35 13.58
N HIS A 95 3.06 4.14 13.78
CA HIS A 95 4.12 4.84 13.07
C HIS A 95 4.74 3.92 12.02
N TYR A 96 4.67 4.35 10.77
CA TYR A 96 5.21 3.62 9.62
C TYR A 96 6.29 4.48 8.96
N MET A 97 7.12 3.83 8.15
CA MET A 97 8.26 4.42 7.49
C MET A 97 8.20 4.20 5.99
N ILE A 98 8.75 5.17 5.26
CA ILE A 98 9.20 4.94 3.89
C ILE A 98 10.52 4.15 3.94
N ASP A 99 10.69 3.24 3.01
CA ASP A 99 11.94 2.52 2.78
C ASP A 99 12.31 2.51 1.30
N VAL A 100 13.57 2.18 1.01
CA VAL A 100 14.09 2.08 -0.35
C VAL A 100 14.98 0.86 -0.48
N GLU A 101 14.66 0.00 -1.44
CA GLU A 101 15.43 -1.20 -1.73
C GLU A 101 15.68 -1.32 -3.24
N ARG A 102 16.69 -2.12 -3.62
CA ARG A 102 16.90 -2.43 -5.03
C ARG A 102 15.72 -3.21 -5.57
N SER A 103 15.21 -2.80 -6.75
CA SER A 103 13.99 -3.39 -7.30
C SER A 103 14.08 -4.89 -7.56
N ASP A 104 15.26 -5.42 -7.89
CA ASP A 104 15.42 -6.85 -8.12
C ASP A 104 15.29 -7.69 -6.83
N LEU A 105 15.67 -7.12 -5.69
CA LEU A 105 15.50 -7.74 -4.37
C LEU A 105 14.05 -7.61 -3.91
N ASP A 106 13.51 -6.38 -3.90
CA ASP A 106 12.15 -6.09 -3.44
C ASP A 106 11.11 -6.89 -4.26
N GLU A 107 11.12 -6.76 -5.59
CA GLU A 107 10.23 -7.53 -6.46
C GLU A 107 10.44 -9.05 -6.30
N GLY A 108 11.69 -9.48 -6.12
CA GLY A 108 12.08 -10.88 -5.95
C GLY A 108 11.44 -11.53 -4.72
N ASP A 109 11.42 -10.84 -3.58
CA ASP A 109 10.84 -11.34 -2.33
C ASP A 109 9.33 -11.56 -2.45
N TYR A 110 8.61 -10.63 -3.08
CA TYR A 110 7.18 -10.80 -3.36
C TYR A 110 6.91 -11.94 -4.35
N VAL A 111 7.76 -12.13 -5.36
CA VAL A 111 7.65 -13.27 -6.27
C VAL A 111 7.89 -14.59 -5.54
N ALA A 112 8.92 -14.66 -4.69
CA ALA A 112 9.25 -15.83 -3.89
C ALA A 112 8.13 -16.20 -2.91
N SER A 113 7.40 -15.20 -2.39
CA SER A 113 6.22 -15.42 -1.55
C SER A 113 4.95 -15.77 -2.35
N GLY A 114 5.06 -16.09 -3.64
CA GLY A 114 3.94 -16.49 -4.50
C GLY A 114 3.01 -15.35 -4.93
N ARG A 115 3.35 -14.09 -4.65
CA ARG A 115 2.47 -12.94 -4.94
C ARG A 115 2.61 -12.52 -6.40
N SER A 116 1.54 -11.96 -6.93
CA SER A 116 1.58 -11.34 -8.27
C SER A 116 2.33 -10.01 -8.20
N VAL A 117 3.10 -9.70 -9.24
CA VAL A 117 3.85 -8.44 -9.34
C VAL A 117 3.58 -7.82 -10.69
N THR A 118 3.07 -6.59 -10.70
CA THR A 118 2.78 -5.85 -11.93
C THR A 118 3.49 -4.51 -11.93
N LEU A 119 4.15 -4.17 -13.03
CA LEU A 119 4.80 -2.89 -13.27
C LEU A 119 3.97 -2.08 -14.27
N GLN A 120 3.64 -0.84 -13.92
CA GLN A 120 3.04 0.16 -14.81
C GLN A 120 3.99 1.33 -15.01
N ARG A 121 4.59 1.44 -16.19
CA ARG A 121 5.48 2.55 -16.54
C ARG A 121 4.68 3.82 -16.79
N LEU A 122 5.07 4.90 -16.13
CA LEU A 122 4.34 6.16 -16.16
C LEU A 122 4.94 7.13 -17.18
N ALA A 123 4.09 7.82 -17.95
CA ALA A 123 4.44 8.76 -19.00
C ALA A 123 4.81 10.16 -18.46
N LEU A 124 5.64 10.21 -17.40
CA LEU A 124 6.09 11.45 -16.78
C LEU A 124 7.05 12.22 -17.69
N THR A 125 6.99 13.55 -17.64
CA THR A 125 8.04 14.39 -18.23
C THR A 125 9.33 14.31 -17.41
N PRO A 126 10.50 14.66 -17.98
CA PRO A 126 11.76 14.71 -17.24
C PRO A 126 11.68 15.56 -15.95
N ALA A 127 10.98 16.70 -16.01
CA ALA A 127 10.78 17.57 -14.85
C ALA A 127 9.93 16.90 -13.77
N GLN A 128 8.85 16.20 -14.15
CA GLN A 128 8.02 15.46 -13.21
C GLN A 128 8.77 14.31 -12.55
N ALA A 129 9.59 13.57 -13.32
CA ALA A 129 10.44 12.49 -12.81
C ALA A 129 11.46 13.01 -11.77
N VAL A 130 12.14 14.12 -12.05
CA VAL A 130 13.06 14.76 -11.09
C VAL A 130 12.31 15.25 -9.85
N SER A 131 11.16 15.90 -10.01
CA SER A 131 10.34 16.37 -8.90
C SER A 131 9.92 15.21 -7.98
N LEU A 132 9.45 14.11 -8.57
CA LEU A 132 9.06 12.90 -7.82
C LEU A 132 10.25 12.30 -7.07
N ARG A 133 11.38 12.06 -7.77
CA ARG A 133 12.59 11.55 -7.13
C ARG A 133 13.02 12.44 -5.96
N THR A 134 13.06 13.75 -6.18
CA THR A 134 13.49 14.72 -5.15
C THR A 134 12.59 14.65 -3.93
N TYR A 135 11.27 14.51 -4.14
CA TYR A 135 10.32 14.32 -3.06
C TYR A 135 10.56 13.01 -2.30
N LEU A 136 10.76 11.88 -3.00
CA LEU A 136 11.02 10.58 -2.37
C LEU A 136 12.31 10.59 -1.55
N LEU A 137 13.40 11.14 -2.10
CA LEU A 137 14.66 11.31 -1.36
C LEU A 137 14.53 12.26 -0.16
N TRP A 138 13.68 13.29 -0.26
CA TRP A 138 13.38 14.15 0.89
C TRP A 138 12.61 13.40 1.99
N ASN A 139 11.71 12.47 1.64
CA ASN A 139 11.00 11.63 2.61
C ASN A 139 11.96 10.69 3.35
N LEU A 140 13.04 10.21 2.71
CA LEU A 140 14.04 9.34 3.35
C LEU A 140 14.94 10.04 4.40
N ARG A 141 14.83 11.37 4.56
CA ARG A 141 15.62 12.07 5.59
C ARG A 141 15.14 11.67 6.99
N PRO A 142 16.01 11.62 8.01
CA PRO A 142 15.65 11.18 9.37
C PRO A 142 14.42 11.88 9.96
N GLN A 143 14.23 13.17 9.66
CA GLN A 143 13.09 13.95 10.14
C GLN A 143 11.77 13.71 9.38
N ASN A 144 11.80 13.04 8.24
CA ASN A 144 10.64 12.86 7.34
C ASN A 144 10.27 11.38 7.10
N VAL A 145 11.13 10.45 7.53
CA VAL A 145 11.00 9.02 7.22
C VAL A 145 9.76 8.40 7.86
N VAL A 146 9.39 8.87 9.06
CA VAL A 146 8.27 8.36 9.85
C VAL A 146 6.97 9.11 9.55
N TYR A 147 5.85 8.40 9.55
CA TYR A 147 4.50 8.98 9.44
C TYR A 147 3.44 8.21 10.23
N ASN A 148 2.38 8.94 10.58
CA ASN A 148 1.21 8.37 11.25
C ASN A 148 0.38 7.55 10.28
N TYR A 149 0.43 6.24 10.41
CA TYR A 149 -0.31 5.32 9.58
C TYR A 149 -1.82 5.42 9.84
N ASN A 150 -2.58 5.48 8.76
CA ASN A 150 -4.01 5.26 8.79
C ASN A 150 -4.36 4.28 7.68
N TYR A 151 -5.00 3.18 8.07
CA TYR A 151 -5.31 2.09 7.17
C TYR A 151 -6.09 2.51 5.90
N LEU A 152 -6.99 3.50 5.98
CA LEU A 152 -7.82 3.93 4.85
C LEU A 152 -7.28 5.18 4.14
N THR A 153 -6.57 6.04 4.86
CA THR A 153 -6.25 7.39 4.35
C THR A 153 -4.76 7.72 4.35
N ASN A 154 -3.91 6.93 5.00
CA ASN A 154 -2.47 7.14 5.05
C ASN A 154 -1.71 5.81 5.16
N ASN A 155 -1.72 5.04 4.07
CA ASN A 155 -1.12 3.71 3.94
C ASN A 155 -0.17 3.67 2.71
N CYS A 156 0.36 2.48 2.38
CA CYS A 156 1.24 2.27 1.23
C CYS A 156 0.71 2.87 -0.08
N ALA A 157 -0.48 2.45 -0.50
CA ALA A 157 -1.10 2.87 -1.75
C ALA A 157 -1.45 4.37 -1.75
N THR A 158 -1.99 4.91 -0.64
CA THR A 158 -2.33 6.34 -0.59
C THR A 158 -1.08 7.21 -0.63
N ARG A 159 0.01 6.80 0.04
CA ARG A 159 1.29 7.53 0.00
C ARG A 159 1.91 7.53 -1.39
N VAL A 160 1.90 6.38 -2.07
CA VAL A 160 2.32 6.25 -3.47
C VAL A 160 1.45 7.12 -4.39
N ARG A 161 0.12 6.99 -4.28
CA ARG A 161 -0.86 7.79 -5.04
C ARG A 161 -0.62 9.29 -4.86
N ASP A 162 -0.44 9.74 -3.62
CA ASP A 162 -0.28 11.16 -3.30
C ASP A 162 1.08 11.70 -3.77
N ALA A 163 2.15 10.90 -3.70
CA ALA A 163 3.46 11.25 -4.26
C ALA A 163 3.40 11.41 -5.79
N LEU A 164 2.72 10.49 -6.48
CA LEU A 164 2.48 10.57 -7.92
C LEU A 164 1.62 11.77 -8.29
N ASP A 165 0.53 12.02 -7.55
CA ASP A 165 -0.35 13.18 -7.78
C ASP A 165 0.39 14.50 -7.62
N ARG A 166 1.28 14.61 -6.62
CA ARG A 166 2.16 15.76 -6.42
C ARG A 166 3.03 16.01 -7.65
N ALA A 167 3.66 14.96 -8.18
CA ALA A 167 4.50 15.07 -9.38
C ALA A 167 3.68 15.40 -10.64
N LEU A 168 2.42 14.98 -10.68
CA LEU A 168 1.47 15.25 -11.77
C LEU A 168 0.71 16.57 -11.61
N GLY A 169 1.01 17.36 -10.58
CA GLY A 169 0.36 18.66 -10.35
C GLY A 169 -1.14 18.57 -10.04
N GLY A 170 -1.59 17.49 -9.38
CA GLY A 170 -2.99 17.30 -8.99
C GLY A 170 -3.88 16.65 -10.06
N ALA A 171 -3.32 16.28 -11.21
CA ALA A 171 -4.09 15.71 -12.31
C ALA A 171 -4.72 14.35 -11.94
N LEU A 172 -3.99 13.52 -11.18
CA LEU A 172 -4.47 12.21 -10.75
C LEU A 172 -5.67 12.36 -9.80
N ARG A 173 -5.57 13.25 -8.82
CA ARG A 173 -6.65 13.53 -7.87
C ARG A 173 -7.88 14.10 -8.55
N LYS A 174 -7.68 15.05 -9.48
CA LYS A 174 -8.77 15.65 -10.26
C LYS A 174 -9.57 14.57 -11.02
N ASP A 175 -8.89 13.67 -11.71
CA ASP A 175 -9.53 12.59 -12.47
C ASP A 175 -10.23 11.58 -11.56
N LEU A 176 -9.50 11.03 -10.57
CA LEU A 176 -10.02 9.96 -9.71
C LEU A 176 -11.14 10.41 -8.77
N THR A 177 -11.17 11.68 -8.37
CA THR A 177 -12.26 12.21 -7.53
C THR A 177 -13.56 12.36 -8.32
N ALA A 178 -13.49 12.60 -9.62
CA ALA A 178 -14.66 12.74 -10.48
C ALA A 178 -15.33 11.40 -10.84
N ARG A 179 -14.66 10.27 -10.57
CA ARG A 179 -15.17 8.93 -10.84
C ARG A 179 -15.75 8.29 -9.59
N PRO A 180 -16.94 7.66 -9.64
CA PRO A 180 -17.44 6.87 -8.52
C PRO A 180 -16.57 5.63 -8.31
N ALA A 181 -16.41 5.22 -7.05
CA ALA A 181 -15.82 3.94 -6.69
C ALA A 181 -16.74 2.78 -7.07
N ALA A 182 -16.16 1.59 -7.22
CA ALA A 182 -16.93 0.36 -7.40
C ALA A 182 -17.51 -0.16 -6.08
N MET A 183 -16.82 0.07 -4.96
CA MET A 183 -17.17 -0.47 -3.65
C MET A 183 -16.92 0.52 -2.51
N THR A 184 -17.60 0.30 -1.39
CA THR A 184 -17.35 0.98 -0.12
C THR A 184 -16.11 0.41 0.58
N TYR A 185 -15.64 1.07 1.64
CA TYR A 185 -14.54 0.54 2.44
C TYR A 185 -14.88 -0.83 3.05
N ARG A 186 -16.09 -1.01 3.59
CA ARG A 186 -16.54 -2.29 4.16
C ARG A 186 -16.49 -3.40 3.13
N GLN A 187 -17.08 -3.18 1.96
CA GLN A 187 -17.11 -4.17 0.88
C GLN A 187 -15.69 -4.58 0.44
N GLN A 188 -14.78 -3.62 0.33
CA GLN A 188 -13.38 -3.87 0.01
C GLN A 188 -12.65 -4.67 1.12
N ILE A 189 -12.86 -4.33 2.39
CA ILE A 189 -12.22 -5.02 3.52
C ILE A 189 -12.75 -6.46 3.63
N VAL A 190 -14.06 -6.64 3.64
CA VAL A 190 -14.71 -7.95 3.81
C VAL A 190 -14.32 -8.90 2.67
N ARG A 191 -14.33 -8.44 1.41
CA ARG A 191 -13.93 -9.31 0.29
C ARG A 191 -12.46 -9.75 0.38
N LEU A 192 -11.55 -8.86 0.79
CA LEU A 192 -10.12 -9.16 0.88
C LEU A 192 -9.78 -10.02 2.10
N MET A 193 -10.61 -9.98 3.14
CA MET A 193 -10.49 -10.81 4.33
C MET A 193 -11.22 -12.15 4.24
N SER A 194 -11.96 -12.42 3.16
CA SER A 194 -12.81 -13.62 3.02
C SER A 194 -12.09 -14.97 3.18
N ALA A 195 -10.78 -15.03 2.92
CA ALA A 195 -9.96 -16.23 3.17
C ALA A 195 -9.71 -16.49 4.68
N GLN A 196 -10.08 -15.56 5.56
CA GLN A 196 -9.94 -15.65 7.02
C GLN A 196 -11.29 -15.29 7.69
N PRO A 197 -12.30 -16.19 7.65
CA PRO A 197 -13.67 -15.84 8.00
C PRO A 197 -13.86 -15.26 9.40
N ALA A 198 -13.13 -15.76 10.40
CA ALA A 198 -13.20 -15.25 11.76
C ALA A 198 -12.69 -13.80 11.88
N LEU A 199 -11.54 -13.50 11.26
CA LEU A 199 -10.99 -12.14 11.26
C LEU A 199 -11.84 -11.20 10.40
N MET A 200 -12.34 -11.69 9.26
CA MET A 200 -13.28 -10.95 8.41
C MET A 200 -14.51 -10.53 9.19
N LEU A 201 -15.17 -11.46 9.90
CA LEU A 201 -16.35 -11.17 10.72
C LEU A 201 -16.04 -10.19 11.85
N ALA A 202 -14.89 -10.33 12.50
CA ALA A 202 -14.46 -9.41 13.55
C ALA A 202 -14.25 -7.99 13.01
N LEU A 203 -13.59 -7.86 11.85
CA LEU A 203 -13.39 -6.57 11.19
C LEU A 203 -14.71 -5.99 10.71
N ASP A 204 -15.57 -6.79 10.07
CA ASP A 204 -16.88 -6.34 9.61
C ASP A 204 -17.71 -5.79 10.78
N LEU A 205 -17.79 -6.52 11.87
CA LEU A 205 -18.47 -6.06 13.09
C LEU A 205 -17.84 -4.78 13.67
N ALA A 206 -16.52 -4.66 13.63
CA ALA A 206 -15.80 -3.49 14.15
C ALA A 206 -15.93 -2.24 13.26
N LEU A 207 -16.31 -2.36 11.98
CA LEU A 207 -16.48 -1.22 11.09
C LEU A 207 -17.83 -0.53 11.34
N GLY A 208 -17.83 0.80 11.39
CA GLY A 208 -19.04 1.62 11.52
C GLY A 208 -19.54 2.19 10.20
N PRO A 209 -20.62 3.00 10.23
CA PRO A 209 -21.32 3.51 9.04
C PRO A 209 -20.45 4.35 8.10
N MET A 210 -19.32 4.88 8.59
CA MET A 210 -18.35 5.56 7.72
C MET A 210 -17.79 4.62 6.64
N ALA A 211 -17.66 3.33 6.94
CA ALA A 211 -17.16 2.32 6.01
C ALA A 211 -18.16 1.96 4.90
N ASP A 212 -19.42 2.35 5.06
CA ASP A 212 -20.53 2.06 4.14
C ASP A 212 -20.87 3.21 3.20
N ARG A 213 -20.19 4.36 3.35
CA ARG A 213 -20.42 5.53 2.50
C ARG A 213 -19.95 5.27 1.06
N PRO A 214 -20.66 5.79 0.05
CA PRO A 214 -20.16 5.84 -1.31
C PRO A 214 -18.80 6.55 -1.37
N LEU A 215 -17.90 6.03 -2.18
CA LEU A 215 -16.55 6.54 -2.36
C LEU A 215 -16.34 7.07 -3.78
N SER A 216 -15.33 7.92 -3.94
CA SER A 216 -14.70 8.19 -5.24
C SER A 216 -13.62 7.15 -5.55
N ALA A 217 -13.24 7.00 -6.82
CA ALA A 217 -12.10 6.16 -7.21
C ALA A 217 -10.80 6.62 -6.51
N TRP A 218 -10.66 7.92 -6.21
CA TRP A 218 -9.55 8.44 -5.42
C TRP A 218 -9.50 7.79 -4.04
N GLN A 219 -10.64 7.74 -3.33
CA GLN A 219 -10.73 7.12 -2.02
C GLN A 219 -10.59 5.60 -2.08
N GLU A 220 -11.18 4.94 -3.08
CA GLU A 220 -11.06 3.48 -3.28
C GLU A 220 -9.62 3.05 -3.61
N SER A 221 -8.81 3.96 -4.15
CA SER A 221 -7.37 3.77 -4.39
C SER A 221 -6.51 3.70 -3.11
N PHE A 222 -7.12 3.54 -1.93
CA PHE A 222 -6.40 3.07 -0.73
C PHE A 222 -5.90 1.63 -0.87
N LEU A 223 -6.36 0.91 -1.90
CA LEU A 223 -5.92 -0.44 -2.23
C LEU A 223 -5.01 -0.46 -3.47
N PRO A 224 -3.85 -1.14 -3.40
CA PRO A 224 -2.91 -1.27 -4.50
C PRO A 224 -3.52 -1.73 -5.83
N MET A 225 -4.32 -2.79 -5.81
CA MET A 225 -4.95 -3.30 -7.02
C MET A 225 -5.97 -2.34 -7.63
N VAL A 226 -6.61 -1.52 -6.79
CA VAL A 226 -7.56 -0.49 -7.23
C VAL A 226 -6.80 0.67 -7.87
N LEU A 227 -5.75 1.16 -7.22
CA LEU A 227 -4.89 2.20 -7.78
C LEU A 227 -4.33 1.78 -9.15
N LYS A 228 -3.74 0.58 -9.24
CA LYS A 228 -3.26 -0.01 -10.50
C LYS A 228 -4.34 -0.04 -11.59
N ARG A 229 -5.55 -0.50 -11.25
CA ARG A 229 -6.68 -0.57 -12.18
C ARG A 229 -7.04 0.83 -12.68
N ASP A 230 -7.20 1.78 -11.77
CA ASP A 230 -7.74 3.09 -12.08
C ASP A 230 -6.74 3.98 -12.81
N MET A 231 -5.44 3.77 -12.59
CA MET A 231 -4.36 4.44 -13.33
C MET A 231 -4.39 4.15 -14.83
N ARG A 232 -4.90 3.00 -15.27
CA ARG A 232 -5.01 2.66 -16.72
C ARG A 232 -5.89 3.63 -17.50
N GLY A 233 -6.87 4.23 -16.83
CA GLY A 233 -7.81 5.18 -17.44
C GLY A 233 -7.39 6.65 -17.32
N VAL A 234 -6.29 6.95 -16.62
CA VAL A 234 -5.89 8.34 -16.36
C VAL A 234 -5.18 8.92 -17.58
N MET A 235 -5.64 10.09 -18.02
CA MET A 235 -5.04 10.88 -19.08
C MET A 235 -4.30 12.07 -18.47
N VAL A 236 -3.11 12.38 -18.99
CA VAL A 236 -2.28 13.50 -18.55
C VAL A 236 -1.87 14.37 -19.74
N PRO A 237 -1.61 15.68 -19.53
CA PRO A 237 -1.21 16.56 -20.61
C PRO A 237 0.04 16.03 -21.33
N ASP A 238 0.03 16.08 -22.65
CA ASP A 238 1.18 15.64 -23.45
C ASP A 238 2.31 16.69 -23.54
N GLY A 239 2.02 17.94 -23.14
CA GLY A 239 2.93 19.09 -23.23
C GLY A 239 2.80 19.90 -24.52
N HIS A 240 1.91 19.49 -25.44
CA HIS A 240 1.67 20.09 -26.74
C HIS A 240 0.20 20.51 -26.94
N GLY A 241 -0.56 20.61 -25.84
CA GLY A 241 -1.97 20.99 -25.84
C GLY A 241 -2.95 19.82 -25.99
N GLY A 242 -2.44 18.58 -26.06
CA GLY A 242 -3.23 17.36 -26.08
C GLY A 242 -3.16 16.58 -24.77
N GLN A 243 -3.66 15.35 -24.82
CA GLN A 243 -3.69 14.41 -23.70
C GLN A 243 -3.07 13.08 -24.14
N LYS A 244 -2.37 12.41 -23.23
CA LYS A 244 -1.82 11.07 -23.43
C LYS A 244 -2.13 10.17 -22.23
N PRO A 245 -2.18 8.84 -22.40
CA PRO A 245 -2.33 7.93 -21.27
C PRO A 245 -1.17 8.08 -20.27
N LEU A 246 -1.49 8.10 -18.97
CA LEU A 246 -0.48 8.11 -17.92
C LEU A 246 0.30 6.80 -17.89
N VAL A 247 -0.39 5.66 -18.03
CA VAL A 247 0.25 4.34 -18.13
C VAL A 247 0.69 4.12 -19.57
N SER A 248 1.99 4.23 -19.80
CA SER A 248 2.61 4.04 -21.13
C SER A 248 2.88 2.57 -21.49
N MET A 249 3.08 1.73 -20.46
CA MET A 249 3.36 0.31 -20.61
C MET A 249 2.94 -0.39 -19.32
N GLU A 250 2.30 -1.55 -19.44
CA GLU A 250 2.08 -2.45 -18.32
C GLU A 250 2.77 -3.79 -18.59
N ARG A 251 3.49 -4.31 -17.59
CA ARG A 251 4.16 -5.60 -17.64
C ARG A 251 3.88 -6.38 -16.37
N ARG A 252 3.38 -7.60 -16.51
CA ARG A 252 3.26 -8.53 -15.40
C ARG A 252 4.60 -9.24 -15.21
N ILE A 253 5.27 -8.97 -14.09
CA ILE A 253 6.55 -9.60 -13.71
C ILE A 253 6.30 -11.01 -13.19
N SER A 254 5.27 -11.17 -12.35
CA SER A 254 4.77 -12.45 -11.88
C SER A 254 3.26 -12.50 -11.91
N ALA A 255 2.70 -13.61 -12.37
CA ALA A 255 1.26 -13.86 -12.30
C ALA A 255 0.77 -14.14 -10.87
N GLY A 256 1.68 -14.52 -9.96
CA GLY A 256 1.36 -15.07 -8.64
C GLY A 256 0.88 -16.52 -8.71
N SER A 257 1.07 -17.26 -7.62
CA SER A 257 0.53 -18.61 -7.40
C SER A 257 -0.62 -18.62 -6.39
N LEU A 258 -0.82 -17.52 -5.66
CA LEU A 258 -1.90 -17.41 -4.66
C LEU A 258 -3.26 -17.18 -5.32
N THR A 259 -4.30 -17.71 -4.67
CA THR A 259 -5.69 -17.50 -5.08
C THR A 259 -6.05 -16.01 -4.96
N PRO A 260 -6.49 -15.35 -6.04
CA PRO A 260 -6.89 -13.97 -5.97
C PRO A 260 -8.14 -13.82 -5.09
N PRO A 261 -8.28 -12.69 -4.37
CA PRO A 261 -9.47 -12.45 -3.58
C PRO A 261 -10.72 -12.36 -4.46
N PRO A 262 -11.91 -12.69 -3.92
CA PRO A 262 -13.15 -12.62 -4.66
C PRO A 262 -13.41 -11.19 -5.17
N LYS A 263 -14.13 -11.11 -6.30
CA LYS A 263 -14.49 -9.85 -6.92
C LYS A 263 -15.50 -9.05 -6.09
N THR A 264 -16.34 -9.72 -5.31
CA THR A 264 -17.37 -9.15 -4.45
C THR A 264 -17.26 -9.73 -3.04
N PRO A 265 -17.69 -8.98 -2.00
CA PRO A 265 -17.75 -9.55 -0.66
C PRO A 265 -18.77 -10.70 -0.61
N PRO A 266 -18.56 -11.71 0.27
CA PRO A 266 -19.58 -12.70 0.57
C PRO A 266 -20.84 -12.04 1.14
N ASN A 267 -22.02 -12.56 0.79
CA ASN A 267 -23.27 -12.16 1.44
C ASN A 267 -23.44 -12.97 2.72
N LEU A 268 -23.36 -12.29 3.87
CA LEU A 268 -23.45 -12.89 5.20
C LEU A 268 -24.82 -12.70 5.86
N ASP A 269 -25.71 -11.92 5.26
CA ASP A 269 -27.01 -11.56 5.83
C ASP A 269 -27.85 -12.80 6.13
N TRP A 270 -27.99 -13.69 5.15
CA TRP A 270 -28.76 -14.93 5.29
C TRP A 270 -28.09 -15.96 6.20
N PRO A 271 -26.80 -16.31 6.02
CA PRO A 271 -26.13 -17.23 6.94
C PRO A 271 -26.21 -16.79 8.41
N LEU A 272 -25.96 -15.50 8.70
CA LEU A 272 -26.01 -14.97 10.06
C LEU A 272 -27.44 -14.86 10.57
N GLY A 273 -28.39 -14.44 9.73
CA GLY A 273 -29.81 -14.39 10.08
C GLY A 273 -30.37 -15.77 10.42
N ILE A 274 -30.06 -16.79 9.62
CA ILE A 274 -30.47 -18.19 9.89
C ILE A 274 -29.81 -18.69 11.17
N ALA A 275 -28.51 -18.43 11.37
CA ALA A 275 -27.82 -18.82 12.60
C ALA A 275 -28.45 -18.18 13.84
N GLY A 276 -28.82 -16.90 13.76
CA GLY A 276 -29.52 -16.18 14.82
C GLY A 276 -30.90 -16.75 15.12
N ILE A 277 -31.70 -17.03 14.08
CA ILE A 277 -33.02 -17.66 14.22
C ILE A 277 -32.89 -19.07 14.81
N ALA A 278 -31.92 -19.86 14.36
CA ALA A 278 -31.68 -21.21 14.87
C ALA A 278 -31.29 -21.18 16.35
N LEU A 279 -30.40 -20.27 16.75
CA LEU A 279 -30.01 -20.08 18.14
C LEU A 279 -31.20 -19.64 19.01
N GLY A 280 -31.95 -18.64 18.57
CA GLY A 280 -33.16 -18.17 19.27
C GLY A 280 -34.22 -19.26 19.39
N GLY A 281 -34.45 -20.02 18.32
CA GLY A 281 -35.35 -21.18 18.31
C GLY A 281 -34.89 -22.28 19.26
N ALA A 282 -33.60 -22.61 19.28
CA ALA A 282 -33.03 -23.59 20.20
C ALA A 282 -33.25 -23.18 21.67
N ILE A 283 -33.03 -21.92 22.02
CA ILE A 283 -33.26 -21.38 23.37
C ILE A 283 -34.74 -21.55 23.76
N VAL A 284 -35.67 -21.17 22.87
CA VAL A 284 -37.12 -21.23 23.14
C VAL A 284 -37.63 -22.67 23.25
N LEU A 285 -37.26 -23.54 22.31
CA LEU A 285 -37.75 -24.92 22.24
C LEU A 285 -37.22 -25.78 23.39
N THR A 286 -35.99 -25.54 23.83
CA THR A 286 -35.38 -26.28 24.94
C THR A 286 -35.83 -25.78 26.32
N ARG A 287 -36.39 -24.57 26.42
CA ARG A 287 -36.75 -23.91 27.70
C ARG A 287 -37.56 -24.78 28.67
N ARG A 288 -38.54 -25.53 28.17
CA ARG A 288 -39.43 -26.36 29.01
C ARG A 288 -38.90 -27.76 29.28
N ARG A 289 -38.19 -28.36 28.32
CA ARG A 289 -37.75 -29.77 28.39
C ARG A 289 -36.32 -29.94 28.91
N LEU A 290 -35.45 -28.98 28.62
CA LEU A 290 -34.03 -28.95 28.96
C LEU A 290 -33.66 -27.55 29.48
N PRO A 291 -34.19 -27.13 30.65
CA PRO A 291 -34.05 -25.76 31.13
C PRO A 291 -32.59 -25.35 31.39
N THR A 292 -31.74 -26.29 31.82
CA THR A 292 -30.30 -26.05 32.00
C THR A 292 -29.58 -25.76 30.70
N LEU A 293 -29.90 -26.47 29.60
CA LEU A 293 -29.35 -26.21 28.28
C LEU A 293 -29.81 -24.87 27.73
N SER A 294 -31.11 -24.58 27.84
CA SER A 294 -31.69 -23.29 27.43
C SER A 294 -31.02 -22.12 28.15
N ALA A 295 -30.88 -22.22 29.48
CA ALA A 295 -30.17 -21.23 30.29
C ALA A 295 -28.70 -21.09 29.88
N SER A 296 -27.99 -22.21 29.68
CA SER A 296 -26.58 -22.18 29.27
C SER A 296 -26.37 -21.51 27.92
N LEU A 297 -27.21 -21.82 26.93
CA LEU A 297 -27.16 -21.18 25.61
C LEU A 297 -27.46 -19.68 25.69
N ALA A 298 -28.48 -19.29 26.44
CA ALA A 298 -28.83 -17.89 26.64
C ALA A 298 -27.73 -17.12 27.37
N THR A 299 -27.16 -17.70 28.44
CA THR A 299 -26.05 -17.11 29.19
C THR A 299 -24.80 -16.97 28.31
N ALA A 300 -24.44 -18.00 27.55
CA ALA A 300 -23.30 -17.94 26.63
C ALA A 300 -23.49 -16.82 25.59
N TYR A 301 -24.69 -16.69 25.00
CA TYR A 301 -25.01 -15.61 24.08
C TYR A 301 -24.88 -14.22 24.73
N VAL A 302 -25.46 -14.02 25.93
CA VAL A 302 -25.39 -12.74 26.63
C VAL A 302 -23.95 -12.38 27.00
N ILE A 303 -23.14 -13.34 27.45
CA ILE A 303 -21.72 -13.12 27.74
C ILE A 303 -20.97 -12.71 26.46
N ALA A 304 -21.18 -13.42 25.35
CA ALA A 304 -20.52 -13.12 24.08
C ALA A 304 -20.93 -11.74 23.55
N ALA A 305 -22.22 -11.42 23.55
CA ALA A 305 -22.74 -10.12 23.13
C ALA A 305 -22.24 -8.98 24.05
N GLY A 306 -22.21 -9.21 25.36
CA GLY A 306 -21.67 -8.26 26.33
C GLY A 306 -20.18 -8.01 26.12
N PHE A 307 -19.39 -9.06 25.87
CA PHE A 307 -17.97 -8.94 25.54
C PHE A 307 -17.76 -8.12 24.26
N VAL A 308 -18.51 -8.44 23.19
CA VAL A 308 -18.48 -7.66 21.94
C VAL A 308 -18.81 -6.19 22.20
N GLY A 309 -19.87 -5.90 22.96
CA GLY A 309 -20.27 -4.55 23.31
C GLY A 309 -19.18 -3.78 24.06
N VAL A 310 -18.48 -4.43 24.99
CA VAL A 310 -17.34 -3.84 25.71
C VAL A 310 -16.19 -3.53 24.76
N VAL A 311 -15.87 -4.44 23.83
CA VAL A 311 -14.82 -4.21 22.81
C VAL A 311 -15.18 -3.03 21.92
N LEU A 312 -16.42 -2.94 21.44
CA LEU A 312 -16.88 -1.82 20.61
C LEU A 312 -16.84 -0.49 21.37
N LEU A 313 -17.27 -0.49 22.63
CA LEU A 313 -17.20 0.69 23.49
C LEU A 313 -15.75 1.13 23.73
N ALA A 314 -14.82 0.19 23.90
CA ALA A 314 -13.40 0.48 24.02
C ALA A 314 -12.84 1.08 22.73
N LEU A 315 -13.22 0.54 21.55
CA LEU A 315 -12.83 1.12 20.26
C LEU A 315 -13.31 2.57 20.13
N TRP A 316 -14.52 2.89 20.59
CA TRP A 316 -15.04 4.25 20.54
C TRP A 316 -14.33 5.19 21.52
N THR A 317 -14.18 4.78 22.78
CA THR A 317 -13.82 5.70 23.87
C THR A 317 -12.33 5.73 24.18
N LEU A 318 -11.60 4.65 23.88
CA LEU A 318 -10.19 4.47 24.29
C LEU A 318 -9.21 4.49 23.11
N THR A 319 -9.68 4.58 21.87
CA THR A 319 -8.82 4.47 20.67
C THR A 319 -9.12 5.55 19.64
N ILE A 320 -8.21 5.73 18.68
CA ILE A 320 -8.41 6.67 17.57
C ILE A 320 -9.07 6.05 16.34
N HIS A 321 -9.61 4.82 16.45
CA HIS A 321 -10.25 4.09 15.36
C HIS A 321 -11.59 4.71 14.94
N ARG A 322 -11.56 5.89 14.32
CA ARG A 322 -12.76 6.62 13.85
C ARG A 322 -13.62 5.80 12.89
N VAL A 323 -13.01 4.85 12.17
CA VAL A 323 -13.74 3.94 11.28
C VAL A 323 -14.71 3.02 12.03
N ALA A 324 -14.47 2.76 13.32
CA ALA A 324 -15.32 1.93 14.17
C ALA A 324 -16.47 2.72 14.82
N TRP A 325 -16.51 4.04 14.69
CA TRP A 325 -17.47 4.87 15.42
C TRP A 325 -18.92 4.63 14.97
N ASN A 326 -19.85 4.57 15.93
CA ASN A 326 -21.29 4.43 15.72
C ASN A 326 -21.69 3.12 14.99
N ASN A 327 -20.96 2.03 15.28
CA ASN A 327 -21.19 0.68 14.73
C ASN A 327 -22.04 -0.24 15.62
N ALA A 328 -22.70 0.31 16.63
CA ALA A 328 -23.62 -0.38 17.54
C ALA A 328 -25.05 0.14 17.36
#